data_AF-A0A4C1ZNR6-F1
#
_entry.id   AF-A0A4C1ZNR6-F1
#
_cell.length_a   1.000
_cell.length_b   1.000
_cell.length_c   1.000
_cell.angle_alpha   90.00
_cell.angle_beta   90.00
_cell.angle_gamma   90.00
#
_symmetry.space_group_name_H-M   'P 1'
#
loop_
_entity.id
_entity.type
_entity.pdbx_description
1 polymer ?
#
loop_
_entity_poly.entity_id
_entity_poly.type
_entity_poly.pdbx_seq_one_letter_code
_entity_poly.pdbx_strand_id
1 'polypeptide(L)'
;MDVALNERTLTVKMVESLGSYDQLDEVIETCTECIRHACDAAIPRKSSKARGLKPPWWSRELEGLKRDARTKKQRIRNAAPSRREYVVGEYVQAREVYGRAVAEAQTTSWKRFCSAQDGESLWDGIYRVIRETGKNRENVLLKTDTGQVLGPDESTTLLAETFFPDDQVDTDDPYHTEVRRRTNGGSQPPETSGDLHGVDPPFTGAEKTGGF
;
A
#
# COMPACT_ATOMS: atom_id res chain seq x y z
N MET A 1 -11.67 -6.27 -29.31
CA MET A 1 -12.58 -7.14 -30.06
C MET A 1 -13.96 -6.84 -29.51
N ASP A 2 -14.74 -6.04 -30.25
CA ASP A 2 -16.08 -5.61 -29.87
C ASP A 2 -17.00 -6.83 -29.78
N VAL A 3 -17.39 -7.18 -28.56
CA VAL A 3 -18.50 -8.11 -28.33
C VAL A 3 -19.75 -7.29 -28.59
N ALA A 4 -20.31 -7.42 -29.79
CA ALA A 4 -21.62 -6.90 -30.13
C ALA A 4 -22.63 -7.41 -29.08
N LEU A 5 -23.05 -6.51 -28.19
CA LEU A 5 -24.13 -6.76 -27.23
C LEU A 5 -25.39 -6.98 -28.05
N ASN A 6 -25.74 -8.24 -28.28
CA ASN A 6 -27.02 -8.60 -28.86
C ASN A 6 -28.07 -8.34 -27.78
N GLU A 7 -28.70 -7.17 -27.84
CA GLU A 7 -29.79 -6.77 -26.94
C GLU A 7 -30.97 -7.74 -27.11
N ARG A 8 -31.00 -8.80 -26.30
CA ARG A 8 -32.19 -9.66 -26.17
C ARG A 8 -33.20 -8.94 -25.29
N THR A 9 -33.91 -7.99 -25.86
CA THR A 9 -34.84 -7.12 -25.14
C THR A 9 -36.14 -7.86 -24.85
N LEU A 10 -36.28 -8.41 -23.64
CA LEU A 10 -37.57 -8.88 -23.13
C LEU A 10 -38.51 -7.68 -22.96
N THR A 11 -39.61 -7.64 -23.70
CA THR A 11 -40.58 -6.53 -23.63
C THR A 11 -41.78 -6.93 -22.77
N VAL A 12 -42.33 -5.96 -22.03
CA VAL A 12 -43.50 -6.18 -21.14
C VAL A 12 -44.68 -6.78 -21.90
N LYS A 13 -44.91 -6.34 -23.16
CA LYS A 13 -45.97 -6.86 -24.03
C LYS A 13 -45.81 -8.35 -24.39
N MET A 14 -44.56 -8.83 -24.49
CA MET A 14 -44.26 -10.23 -24.79
C MET A 14 -44.57 -11.13 -23.59
N VAL A 15 -44.34 -10.65 -22.37
CA VAL A 15 -44.68 -11.34 -21.12
C VAL A 15 -46.20 -11.39 -20.90
N GLU A 16 -46.91 -10.31 -21.25
CA GLU A 16 -48.38 -10.24 -21.15
C GLU A 16 -49.11 -11.13 -22.17
N SER A 17 -48.44 -11.55 -23.24
CA SER A 17 -49.01 -12.34 -24.34
C SER A 17 -48.71 -13.84 -24.25
N LEU A 18 -48.16 -14.32 -23.13
CA LEU A 18 -47.78 -15.73 -22.95
C LEU A 18 -49.02 -16.62 -22.80
N GLY A 19 -49.18 -17.57 -23.71
CA GLY A 19 -50.33 -18.48 -23.75
C GLY A 19 -50.02 -19.94 -23.42
N SER A 20 -48.73 -20.28 -23.24
CA SER A 20 -48.26 -21.65 -22.99
C SER A 20 -47.15 -21.69 -21.95
N TYR A 21 -47.06 -22.81 -21.22
CA TYR A 21 -45.98 -23.07 -20.26
C TYR A 21 -44.60 -23.07 -20.93
N ASP A 22 -44.48 -23.62 -22.15
CA ASP A 22 -43.20 -23.64 -22.87
C ASP A 22 -42.68 -22.24 -23.19
N GLN A 23 -43.59 -21.31 -23.49
CA GLN A 23 -43.25 -19.90 -23.76
C GLN A 23 -42.82 -19.16 -22.49
N LEU A 24 -43.41 -19.53 -21.34
CA LEU A 24 -43.03 -19.00 -20.05
C LEU A 24 -41.62 -19.47 -19.64
N ASP A 25 -41.33 -20.75 -19.81
CA ASP A 25 -40.01 -21.32 -19.52
C ASP A 25 -38.91 -20.70 -20.39
N GLU A 26 -39.19 -20.44 -21.67
CA GLU A 26 -38.26 -19.75 -22.58
C GLU A 26 -37.94 -18.31 -22.12
N VAL A 27 -38.94 -17.58 -21.62
CA VAL A 27 -38.74 -16.24 -21.06
C VAL A 27 -37.95 -16.28 -19.75
N ILE A 28 -38.22 -17.26 -18.88
CA ILE A 28 -37.50 -17.44 -17.61
C ILE A 28 -36.02 -17.77 -17.87
N GLU A 29 -35.72 -18.66 -18.82
CA GLU A 29 -34.34 -18.99 -19.15
C GLU A 29 -33.62 -17.77 -19.74
N THR A 30 -34.28 -17.04 -20.64
CA THR A 30 -33.73 -15.80 -21.22
C THR A 30 -33.44 -14.75 -20.13
N CYS A 31 -34.36 -14.55 -19.18
CA CYS A 31 -34.17 -13.62 -18.06
C CYS A 31 -32.99 -14.04 -17.18
N THR A 32 -32.89 -15.35 -16.88
CA THR A 32 -31.81 -15.90 -16.06
C THR A 32 -30.46 -15.78 -16.76
N GLU A 33 -30.39 -16.01 -18.07
CA GLU A 33 -29.19 -15.77 -18.88
C GLU A 33 -28.77 -14.30 -18.87
N CYS A 34 -29.71 -13.37 -19.03
CA CYS A 34 -29.44 -11.93 -18.97
C CYS A 34 -28.86 -11.53 -17.61
N ILE A 35 -29.44 -12.02 -16.51
CA ILE A 35 -28.92 -11.76 -15.15
C ILE A 35 -27.52 -12.36 -14.99
N ARG A 36 -27.30 -13.61 -15.40
CA ARG A 36 -25.97 -14.25 -15.34
C ARG A 36 -24.93 -13.45 -16.11
N HIS A 37 -25.25 -13.04 -17.33
CA HIS A 37 -24.35 -12.26 -18.18
C HIS A 37 -24.05 -10.88 -17.58
N ALA A 38 -25.07 -10.18 -17.07
CA ALA A 38 -24.89 -8.90 -16.38
C ALA A 38 -24.01 -9.07 -15.13
N CYS A 39 -24.21 -10.13 -14.35
CA CYS A 39 -23.37 -10.45 -13.19
C CYS A 39 -21.93 -10.77 -13.60
N ASP A 40 -21.70 -11.58 -14.62
CA ASP A 40 -20.33 -11.91 -15.07
C ASP A 40 -19.58 -10.69 -15.64
N ALA A 41 -20.30 -9.76 -16.27
CA ALA A 41 -19.74 -8.51 -16.78
C ALA A 41 -19.49 -7.48 -15.66
N ALA A 42 -20.43 -7.33 -14.72
CA ALA A 42 -20.37 -6.30 -13.67
C ALA A 42 -19.59 -6.74 -12.42
N ILE A 43 -19.46 -8.05 -12.17
CA ILE A 43 -18.80 -8.62 -10.99
C ILE A 43 -17.51 -9.32 -11.45
N PRO A 44 -16.34 -8.65 -11.34
CA PRO A 44 -15.07 -9.26 -11.66
C PRO A 44 -14.88 -10.54 -10.85
N ARG A 45 -14.83 -11.68 -11.53
CA ARG A 45 -14.57 -12.97 -10.89
C ARG A 45 -13.17 -12.89 -10.28
N LYS A 46 -13.08 -13.02 -8.95
CA LYS A 46 -11.79 -13.08 -8.24
C LYS A 46 -10.97 -14.22 -8.84
N SER A 47 -10.01 -13.88 -9.69
CA SER A 47 -9.21 -14.89 -10.38
C SER A 47 -8.53 -15.76 -9.31
N SER A 48 -8.61 -17.07 -9.49
CA SER A 48 -7.86 -18.02 -8.66
C SER A 48 -6.34 -17.79 -8.75
N LYS A 49 -5.86 -17.00 -9.73
CA LYS A 49 -4.45 -16.60 -9.83
C LYS A 49 -3.97 -15.75 -8.64
N ALA A 50 -4.86 -15.01 -7.98
CA ALA A 50 -4.55 -14.36 -6.70
C ALA A 50 -4.57 -15.33 -5.51
N ARG A 51 -5.28 -16.47 -5.63
CA ARG A 51 -5.31 -17.55 -4.65
C ARG A 51 -4.16 -18.53 -4.91
N GLY A 52 -2.97 -18.14 -4.49
CA GLY A 52 -1.92 -19.13 -4.21
C GLY A 52 -0.66 -19.07 -5.04
N LEU A 53 -0.36 -17.94 -5.68
CA LEU A 53 1.04 -17.62 -5.95
C LEU A 53 1.73 -17.45 -4.60
N LYS A 54 2.30 -18.55 -4.13
CA LYS A 54 3.17 -18.55 -2.96
C LYS A 54 4.27 -17.53 -3.26
N PRO A 55 4.61 -16.66 -2.30
CA PRO A 55 5.66 -15.68 -2.51
C PRO A 55 6.94 -16.36 -3.02
N PRO A 56 7.77 -15.70 -3.83
CA PRO A 56 8.97 -16.30 -4.44
C PRO A 56 9.97 -16.87 -3.41
N TRP A 57 9.92 -16.40 -2.16
CA TRP A 57 10.71 -16.89 -1.04
C TRP A 57 10.14 -18.15 -0.35
N TRP A 58 8.98 -18.63 -0.77
CA TRP A 58 8.30 -19.76 -0.13
C TRP A 58 8.84 -21.11 -0.65
N SER A 59 9.50 -21.87 0.23
CA SER A 59 10.08 -23.17 -0.12
C SER A 59 9.27 -24.36 0.42
N ARG A 60 9.55 -25.56 -0.12
CA ARG A 60 8.98 -26.83 0.38
C ARG A 60 9.40 -27.12 1.83
N GLU A 61 10.59 -26.66 2.21
CA GLU A 61 11.13 -26.79 3.57
C GLU A 61 10.32 -25.94 4.57
N LEU A 62 10.03 -24.68 4.24
CA LEU A 62 9.15 -23.82 5.05
C LEU A 62 7.75 -24.43 5.22
N GLU A 63 7.21 -25.05 4.17
CA GLU A 63 5.93 -25.78 4.27
C GLU A 63 6.03 -26.98 5.23
N GLY A 64 7.18 -27.65 5.27
CA GLY A 64 7.48 -28.72 6.23
C GLY A 64 7.50 -28.22 7.67
N LEU A 65 8.27 -27.16 7.93
CA LEU A 65 8.36 -26.52 9.26
C LEU A 65 7.01 -25.99 9.74
N LYS A 66 6.22 -25.38 8.84
CA LYS A 66 4.85 -24.94 9.12
C LYS A 66 3.94 -26.11 9.52
N ARG A 67 4.02 -27.23 8.80
CA ARG A 67 3.25 -28.45 9.12
C ARG A 67 3.68 -29.04 10.46
N ASP A 68 4.98 -29.08 10.74
CA ASP A 68 5.51 -29.57 12.01
C ASP A 68 5.04 -28.72 13.20
N ALA A 69 5.18 -27.39 13.13
CA ALA A 69 4.69 -26.47 14.15
C ALA A 69 3.16 -26.61 14.36
N ARG A 70 2.38 -26.75 13.29
CA ARG A 70 0.93 -27.01 13.37
C ARG A 70 0.61 -28.34 14.06
N THR A 71 1.38 -29.39 13.74
CA THR A 71 1.19 -30.73 14.30
C THR A 71 1.50 -30.72 15.79
N LYS A 72 2.61 -30.12 16.20
CA LYS A 72 2.98 -29.96 17.61
C LYS A 72 1.97 -29.10 18.37
N LYS A 73 1.47 -28.01 17.77
CA LYS A 73 0.37 -27.21 18.34
C LYS A 73 -0.88 -28.06 18.59
N GLN A 74 -1.25 -28.93 17.65
CA GLN A 74 -2.41 -29.80 17.80
C GLN A 74 -2.23 -30.81 18.95
N ARG A 75 -1.01 -31.33 19.16
CA ARG A 75 -0.70 -32.27 20.24
C ARG A 75 -0.92 -31.69 21.63
N ILE A 76 -0.74 -30.37 21.82
CA ILE A 76 -0.97 -29.69 23.10
C ILE A 76 -2.41 -29.90 23.59
N ARG A 77 -3.40 -29.93 22.68
CA ARG A 77 -4.82 -30.07 23.04
C ARG A 77 -5.14 -31.35 23.80
N ASN A 78 -4.42 -32.43 23.48
CA ASN A 78 -4.67 -33.76 24.04
C ASN A 78 -3.57 -34.20 25.02
N ALA A 79 -2.66 -33.30 25.41
CA ALA A 79 -1.53 -33.64 26.27
C ALA A 79 -1.98 -33.84 27.73
N ALA A 80 -1.54 -34.95 28.33
CA ALA A 80 -1.72 -35.19 29.76
C ALA A 80 -1.00 -34.09 30.58
N PRO A 81 -1.52 -33.68 31.76
CA PRO A 81 -0.94 -32.60 32.55
C PRO A 81 0.56 -32.77 32.83
N SER A 82 1.00 -33.98 33.18
CA SER A 82 2.40 -34.30 33.49
C SER A 82 3.37 -34.15 32.30
N ARG A 83 2.88 -34.25 31.07
CA ARG A 83 3.69 -34.12 29.84
C ARG A 83 3.43 -32.82 29.09
N ARG A 84 2.53 -31.98 29.60
CA ARG A 84 2.08 -30.77 28.90
C ARG A 84 3.21 -29.76 28.74
N GLU A 85 4.05 -29.59 29.76
CA GLU A 85 5.19 -28.67 29.73
C GLU A 85 6.17 -29.05 28.61
N TYR A 86 6.57 -30.32 28.54
CA TYR A 86 7.42 -30.83 27.47
C TYR A 86 6.80 -30.64 26.07
N VAL A 87 5.52 -30.98 25.90
CA VAL A 87 4.82 -30.86 24.61
C VAL A 87 4.67 -29.39 24.17
N VAL A 88 4.50 -28.47 25.13
CA VAL A 88 4.51 -27.03 24.86
C VAL A 88 5.91 -26.56 24.46
N GLY A 89 6.97 -27.01 25.15
CA GLY A 89 8.35 -26.70 24.81
C GLY A 89 8.71 -27.10 23.37
N GLU A 90 8.33 -28.31 22.96
CA GLU A 90 8.48 -28.81 21.59
C GLU A 90 7.80 -27.90 20.55
N TYR A 91 6.59 -27.43 20.84
CA TYR A 91 5.87 -26.51 19.96
C TYR A 91 6.55 -25.14 19.89
N VAL A 92 7.00 -24.60 21.03
CA VAL A 92 7.69 -23.30 21.09
C VAL A 92 8.95 -23.36 20.24
N GLN A 93 9.77 -24.39 20.41
CA GLN A 93 10.98 -24.62 19.60
C GLN A 93 10.66 -24.71 18.10
N ALA A 94 9.68 -25.53 17.72
CA ALA A 94 9.29 -25.64 16.31
C ALA A 94 8.74 -24.33 15.72
N ARG A 95 8.03 -23.54 16.52
CA ARG A 95 7.53 -22.21 16.12
C ARG A 95 8.68 -21.22 15.95
N GLU A 96 9.68 -21.24 16.82
CA GLU A 96 10.88 -20.40 16.72
C GLU A 96 11.73 -20.77 15.49
N VAL A 97 11.94 -22.06 15.24
CA VAL A 97 12.65 -22.55 14.05
C VAL A 97 11.91 -22.11 12.78
N TYR A 98 10.61 -22.34 12.71
CA TYR A 98 9.78 -21.88 11.58
C TYR A 98 9.86 -20.35 11.41
N GLY A 99 9.73 -19.59 12.50
CA GLY A 99 9.78 -18.13 12.47
C GLY A 99 11.12 -17.60 11.96
N ARG A 100 12.24 -18.16 12.45
CA ARG A 100 13.58 -17.82 11.97
C ARG A 100 13.76 -18.12 10.49
N ALA A 101 13.37 -19.32 10.05
CA ALA A 101 13.48 -19.71 8.65
C ALA A 101 12.63 -18.83 7.72
N VAL A 102 11.44 -18.40 8.16
CA VAL A 102 10.61 -17.46 7.40
C VAL A 102 11.28 -16.10 7.28
N ALA A 103 11.79 -15.55 8.39
CA ALA A 103 12.48 -14.27 8.40
C ALA A 103 13.72 -14.31 7.48
N GLU A 104 14.53 -15.36 7.60
CA GLU A 104 15.71 -15.57 6.77
C GLU A 104 15.36 -15.68 5.28
N ALA A 105 14.32 -16.46 4.92
CA ALA A 105 13.89 -16.60 3.55
C ALA A 105 13.40 -15.27 2.96
N GLN A 106 12.63 -14.49 3.73
CA GLN A 106 12.18 -13.15 3.34
C GLN A 106 13.37 -12.22 3.13
N THR A 107 14.26 -12.10 4.12
CA THR A 107 15.45 -11.24 4.04
C THR A 107 16.37 -11.64 2.91
N THR A 108 16.60 -12.93 2.71
CA THR A 108 17.47 -13.44 1.63
C THR A 108 16.86 -13.16 0.26
N SER A 109 15.56 -13.37 0.10
CA SER A 109 14.87 -13.03 -1.14
C SER A 109 14.87 -11.54 -1.41
N TRP A 110 14.73 -10.71 -0.38
CA TRP A 110 14.82 -9.26 -0.51
C TRP A 110 16.23 -8.81 -0.90
N LYS A 111 17.26 -9.34 -0.23
CA LYS A 111 18.67 -9.09 -0.60
C LYS A 111 18.95 -9.49 -2.04
N ARG A 112 18.53 -10.69 -2.47
CA ARG A 112 18.67 -11.14 -3.86
C ARG A 112 17.95 -10.20 -4.84
N PHE A 113 16.75 -9.75 -4.49
CA PHE A 113 16.02 -8.78 -5.31
C PHE A 113 16.80 -7.47 -5.44
N CYS A 114 17.27 -6.89 -4.33
CA CYS A 114 18.06 -5.66 -4.36
C CYS A 114 19.39 -5.81 -5.11
N SER A 115 20.05 -6.95 -5.01
CA SER A 115 21.34 -7.20 -5.67
C SER A 115 21.23 -7.53 -7.18
N ALA A 116 20.05 -7.89 -7.67
CA ALA A 116 19.83 -8.28 -9.06
C ALA A 116 19.32 -7.12 -9.95
N GLN A 117 19.26 -5.88 -9.45
CA GLN A 117 18.80 -4.72 -10.22
C GLN A 117 19.99 -3.86 -10.62
N ASP A 118 20.13 -3.64 -11.93
CA ASP A 118 21.15 -2.76 -12.52
C ASP A 118 20.77 -1.30 -12.23
N GLY A 119 21.76 -0.40 -12.11
CA GLY A 119 21.64 0.94 -11.51
C GLY A 119 20.56 1.88 -12.06
N GLU A 120 19.95 1.57 -13.20
CA GLU A 120 18.76 2.27 -13.71
C GLU A 120 17.50 1.45 -13.37
N SER A 121 16.66 2.00 -12.46
CA SER A 121 15.32 1.50 -12.06
C SER A 121 15.15 0.78 -10.70
N LEU A 122 16.14 0.81 -9.80
CA LEU A 122 15.96 0.34 -8.39
C LEU A 122 14.65 0.86 -7.76
N TRP A 123 14.34 2.13 -8.01
CA TRP A 123 13.10 2.76 -7.55
C TRP A 123 11.85 2.21 -8.23
N ASP A 124 11.88 1.94 -9.55
CA ASP A 124 10.73 1.37 -10.26
C ASP A 124 10.39 -0.04 -9.77
N GLY A 125 11.41 -0.87 -9.53
CA GLY A 125 11.26 -2.19 -8.92
C GLY A 125 10.64 -2.12 -7.51
N ILE A 126 11.11 -1.19 -6.67
CA ILE A 126 10.57 -0.97 -5.32
C ILE A 126 9.12 -0.47 -5.39
N TYR A 127 8.83 0.53 -6.23
CA TYR A 127 7.48 1.07 -6.38
C TYR A 127 6.50 0.02 -6.92
N ARG A 128 6.93 -0.85 -7.84
CA ARG A 128 6.12 -1.98 -8.31
C ARG A 128 5.78 -2.93 -7.18
N VAL A 129 6.77 -3.33 -6.36
CA VAL A 129 6.53 -4.18 -5.18
C VAL A 129 5.57 -3.50 -4.20
N ILE A 130 5.77 -2.21 -3.88
CA ILE A 130 4.90 -1.46 -2.96
C ILE A 130 3.47 -1.36 -3.52
N ARG A 131 3.30 -1.08 -4.80
CA ARG A 131 1.97 -1.01 -5.45
C ARG A 131 1.24 -2.34 -5.38
N GLU A 132 1.96 -3.45 -5.56
CA GLU A 132 1.39 -4.78 -5.70
C GLU A 132 1.20 -5.50 -4.35
N THR A 133 2.04 -5.19 -3.36
CA THR A 133 1.96 -5.73 -1.99
C THR A 133 1.27 -4.81 -0.99
N GLY A 134 1.27 -3.51 -1.27
CA GLY A 134 0.56 -2.49 -0.52
C GLY A 134 -0.94 -2.66 -0.71
N LYS A 135 -1.58 -3.40 0.20
CA LYS A 135 -3.02 -3.24 0.42
C LYS A 135 -3.25 -1.77 0.68
N ASN A 136 -4.04 -1.13 -0.18
CA ASN A 136 -4.48 0.26 -0.14
C ASN A 136 -4.75 0.66 1.31
N ARG A 137 -3.72 1.19 2.00
CA ARG A 137 -3.89 1.74 3.33
C ARG A 137 -4.48 3.09 3.04
N GLU A 138 -5.80 3.14 3.14
CA GLU A 138 -6.57 4.37 3.25
C GLU A 138 -5.73 5.35 4.08
N ASN A 139 -5.37 6.50 3.50
CA ASN A 139 -4.50 7.48 4.13
C ASN A 139 -4.94 7.64 5.59
N VAL A 140 -4.03 7.47 6.54
CA VAL A 140 -4.35 7.64 7.96
C VAL A 140 -4.76 9.10 8.14
N LEU A 141 -6.06 9.31 8.20
CA LEU A 141 -6.67 10.62 8.39
C LEU A 141 -6.26 11.17 9.76
N LEU A 142 -5.83 12.43 9.80
CA LEU A 142 -5.39 13.08 11.03
C LEU A 142 -6.54 13.12 12.03
N LYS A 143 -6.20 13.04 13.32
CA LYS A 143 -7.19 13.19 14.38
C LYS A 143 -6.95 14.52 15.09
N THR A 144 -8.03 15.27 15.27
CA THR A 144 -8.04 16.44 16.14
C THR A 144 -7.89 16.01 17.60
N ASP A 145 -7.51 16.94 18.47
CA ASP A 145 -7.32 16.78 19.92
C ASP A 145 -8.57 16.24 20.63
N THR A 146 -9.74 16.45 20.02
CA THR A 146 -11.05 15.95 20.45
C THR A 146 -11.33 14.51 20.00
N GLY A 147 -10.41 13.89 19.27
CA GLY A 147 -10.50 12.52 18.75
C GLY A 147 -11.23 12.38 17.41
N GLN A 148 -11.72 13.47 16.81
CA GLN A 148 -12.40 13.46 15.52
C GLN A 148 -11.41 13.23 14.37
N VAL A 149 -11.78 12.37 13.41
CA VAL A 149 -10.97 12.08 12.22
C VAL A 149 -11.30 13.10 11.13
N LEU A 150 -10.28 13.81 10.66
CA LEU A 150 -10.39 14.87 9.65
C LEU A 150 -10.39 14.32 8.22
N GLY A 151 -11.12 14.96 7.31
CA GLY A 151 -11.00 14.68 5.89
C GLY A 151 -9.61 15.01 5.33
N PRO A 152 -9.25 14.56 4.11
CA PRO A 152 -7.96 14.88 3.49
C PRO A 152 -7.70 16.39 3.35
N ASP A 153 -8.70 17.15 2.91
CA ASP A 153 -8.58 18.61 2.73
C ASP A 153 -8.43 19.31 4.09
N GLU A 154 -9.28 18.96 5.06
CA GLU A 154 -9.22 19.47 6.43
C GLU A 154 -7.89 19.16 7.12
N SER A 155 -7.37 17.94 6.91
CA SER A 155 -6.05 17.53 7.40
C SER A 155 -4.94 18.38 6.78
N THR A 156 -5.05 18.68 5.49
CA THR A 156 -4.06 19.49 4.76
C THR A 156 -4.09 20.94 5.24
N THR A 157 -5.28 21.52 5.40
CA THR A 157 -5.46 22.87 5.95
C THR A 157 -4.91 22.97 7.36
N LEU A 158 -5.22 22.01 8.25
CA LEU A 158 -4.71 22.00 9.61
C LEU A 158 -3.18 21.93 9.64
N LEU A 159 -2.57 21.09 8.80
CA LEU A 159 -1.11 21.02 8.68
C LEU A 159 -0.51 22.35 8.18
N ALA A 160 -1.14 22.96 7.18
CA ALA A 160 -0.68 24.23 6.63
C ALA A 160 -0.71 25.33 7.70
N GLU A 161 -1.83 25.49 8.40
CA GLU A 161 -1.99 26.49 9.46
C GLU A 161 -1.05 26.24 10.65
N THR A 162 -0.80 24.98 11.01
CA THR A 162 0.04 24.64 12.17
C THR A 162 1.52 24.85 11.90
N PHE A 163 2.01 24.44 10.73
CA PHE A 163 3.45 24.48 10.42
C PHE A 163 3.86 25.72 9.63
N PHE A 164 2.92 26.41 8.99
CA PHE A 164 3.15 27.60 8.18
C PHE A 164 2.11 28.70 8.51
N PRO A 165 2.12 29.24 9.75
CA PRO A 165 1.21 30.33 10.11
C PRO A 165 1.49 31.58 9.26
N ASP A 166 0.46 32.40 9.08
CA ASP A 166 0.58 33.68 8.37
C ASP A 166 1.59 34.60 9.05
N ASP A 167 2.39 35.29 8.25
CA ASP A 167 3.40 36.25 8.71
C ASP A 167 2.73 37.52 9.27
N GLN A 168 2.57 37.61 10.59
CA GLN A 168 1.89 38.73 11.26
C GLN A 168 2.89 39.78 11.72
N VAL A 169 2.66 41.04 11.32
CA VAL A 169 3.52 42.17 11.71
C VAL A 169 3.49 42.47 13.21
N ASP A 170 2.36 42.19 13.84
CA ASP A 170 2.15 42.50 15.26
C ASP A 170 2.89 41.53 16.21
N THR A 171 3.35 40.39 15.70
CA THR A 171 4.14 39.40 16.44
C THR A 171 5.65 39.57 16.27
N ASP A 172 6.08 40.54 15.45
CA ASP A 172 7.50 40.78 15.20
C ASP A 172 8.21 41.26 16.46
N ASP A 173 9.38 40.67 16.70
CA ASP A 173 10.35 41.29 17.57
C ASP A 173 11.06 42.48 16.84
N PRO A 174 11.84 43.30 17.56
CA PRO A 174 12.53 44.45 16.96
C PRO A 174 13.46 44.09 15.80
N TYR A 175 14.03 42.88 15.78
CA TYR A 175 14.87 42.39 14.70
C TYR A 175 14.03 42.01 13.47
N HIS A 176 12.94 41.27 13.65
CA HIS A 176 12.01 40.92 12.59
C HIS A 176 11.40 42.16 11.93
N THR A 177 11.03 43.16 12.73
CA THR A 177 10.51 44.45 12.25
C THR A 177 11.51 45.14 11.33
N GLU A 178 12.79 45.15 11.71
CA GLU A 178 13.87 45.76 10.94
C GLU A 178 14.16 44.98 9.65
N VAL A 179 14.11 43.64 9.69
CA VAL A 179 14.22 42.79 8.48
C VAL A 179 13.09 43.09 7.51
N ARG A 180 11.83 43.14 7.98
CA ARG A 180 10.66 43.44 7.14
C ARG A 180 10.70 44.86 6.56
N ARG A 181 11.18 45.84 7.34
CA ARG A 181 11.39 47.22 6.85
C ARG A 181 12.39 47.26 5.70
N ARG A 182 13.46 46.46 5.77
CA ARG A 182 14.48 46.37 4.70
C ARG A 182 13.95 45.70 3.43
N THR A 183 13.13 44.66 3.56
CA THR A 183 12.56 43.95 2.40
C THR A 183 11.37 44.66 1.76
N ASN A 184 10.51 45.34 2.54
CA ASN A 184 9.35 46.08 1.99
C ASN A 184 9.71 47.48 1.45
N GLY A 185 10.80 48.08 1.94
CA GLY A 185 11.23 49.43 1.54
C GLY A 185 12.12 49.50 0.29
N GLY A 186 12.44 48.37 -0.34
CA GLY A 186 13.35 48.34 -1.48
C GLY A 186 12.93 47.33 -2.53
N SER A 187 12.38 47.82 -3.65
CA SER A 187 12.37 47.07 -4.92
C SER A 187 13.76 47.00 -5.58
N GLN A 188 14.83 47.22 -4.81
CA GLN A 188 16.19 47.08 -5.27
C GLN A 188 16.72 45.77 -4.68
N PRO A 189 17.21 44.83 -5.51
CA PRO A 189 17.94 43.68 -4.97
C PRO A 189 19.03 44.23 -4.06
N PRO A 190 19.38 43.54 -2.96
CA PRO A 190 20.39 44.03 -2.06
C PRO A 190 21.62 44.35 -2.91
N GLU A 191 21.99 45.64 -2.96
CA GLU A 191 23.32 45.97 -3.40
C GLU A 191 24.22 45.18 -2.48
N THR A 192 25.03 44.33 -3.10
CA THR A 192 26.13 43.62 -2.48
C THR A 192 27.06 44.68 -1.91
N SER A 193 26.69 45.19 -0.73
CA SER A 193 27.56 45.97 0.13
C SER A 193 28.77 45.07 0.34
N GLY A 194 29.89 45.55 -0.17
CA GLY A 194 31.12 44.79 -0.27
C GLY A 194 31.57 44.17 1.04
N ASP A 195 32.40 43.15 0.87
CA ASP A 195 33.18 42.44 1.88
C ASP A 195 32.47 41.32 2.65
N LEU A 196 31.98 40.32 1.90
CA LEU A 196 32.13 38.93 2.32
C LEU A 196 33.41 38.36 1.72
N HIS A 197 34.55 38.67 2.34
CA HIS A 197 35.79 37.95 2.10
C HIS A 197 35.67 36.57 2.78
N GLY A 198 35.12 35.60 2.04
CA GLY A 198 34.82 34.26 2.54
C GLY A 198 34.51 33.32 1.39
N VAL A 199 35.45 33.26 0.45
CA VAL A 199 35.58 32.28 -0.62
C VAL A 199 35.15 30.88 -0.13
N ASP A 200 34.04 30.38 -0.67
CA ASP A 200 33.92 28.93 -0.83
C ASP A 200 34.98 28.53 -1.87
N PRO A 201 36.00 27.74 -1.51
CA PRO A 201 37.00 27.34 -2.46
C PRO A 201 36.37 26.45 -3.54
N PRO A 202 36.90 26.46 -4.78
CA PRO A 202 36.40 25.57 -5.83
C PRO A 202 36.55 24.11 -5.39
N PHE A 203 35.52 23.30 -5.68
CA PHE A 203 35.50 21.87 -5.37
C PHE A 203 36.82 21.17 -5.73
N THR A 204 37.37 20.46 -4.75
CA THR A 204 38.64 19.76 -4.86
C THR A 204 38.45 18.47 -5.67
N GLY A 205 39.47 18.04 -6.41
CA GLY A 205 39.37 16.84 -7.28
C GLY A 205 38.90 15.57 -6.56
N ALA A 206 39.17 15.44 -5.26
CA ALA A 206 38.72 14.34 -4.40
C ALA A 206 37.19 14.30 -4.23
N GLU A 207 36.52 15.46 -4.22
CA GLU A 207 35.05 15.57 -4.07
C GLU A 207 34.33 15.17 -5.36
N LYS A 208 34.98 15.32 -6.52
CA LYS A 208 34.43 14.89 -7.83
C LYS A 208 34.59 13.39 -8.09
N THR A 209 35.49 12.72 -7.36
CA THR A 209 35.75 11.28 -7.45
C THR A 209 35.08 10.46 -6.35
N GLY A 210 34.27 11.08 -5.49
CA GLY A 210 33.33 10.39 -4.60
C GLY A 210 32.21 9.75 -5.42
N GLY A 211 32.56 8.72 -6.20
CA GLY A 211 31.64 7.91 -6.98
C GLY A 211 30.65 7.22 -6.05
N PHE A 212 29.37 7.39 -6.39
CA PHE A 212 28.33 6.44 -6.04
C PHE A 212 28.59 5.08 -6.68
#